data_AF-A0A962GFS9-F1
#
_entry.id   AF-A0A962GFS9-F1
#
_cell.length_a   1.000
_cell.length_b   1.000
_cell.length_c   1.000
_cell.angle_alpha   90.00
_cell.angle_beta   90.00
_cell.angle_gamma   90.00
#
_symmetry.space_group_name_H-M   'P 1'
#
loop_
_entity.id
_entity.type
_entity.pdbx_description
1 polymer ?
#
loop_
_entity_poly.entity_id
_entity_poly.type
_entity_poly.pdbx_seq_one_letter_code
_entity_poly.pdbx_strand_id
1 'polypeptide(L)'
;MQNFTSSLLREKFVIHDPKAGNKKESAIIALSNRFVVELETPKDSLDEVFIVRGHNMHSVVRMAARIIREFEQLGPIARRQPPFDWEKAWGSIVNDYEYAYNPQRWIAIYHGGKCIFSAGEYHPFLDMIEKCDHGNNQDYDYAIPMAEKMFEAAGKRLNIDHDANVALSVHFERGEGRCGVILRGSNQTTTFSFVAKSKSSGHAINIPQCLGGAAAFLEGVQMAFLMGMNTEKIRIGLIERFSKEEKQTREGKQRLGRLANEIANMEAAHEVRYRPEKPEFYLLMAQAEELGQRILEPPEKAPEGNELDAPTDGNTPDGEEV
;
A
#
# COMPACT_ATOMS: atom_id res chain seq x y z
N MET A 1 24.22 -10.47 2.57
CA MET A 1 23.70 -9.91 3.83
C MET A 1 23.27 -11.08 4.72
N GLN A 2 23.65 -11.11 6.00
CA GLN A 2 23.28 -12.23 6.91
C GLN A 2 22.16 -11.85 7.88
N ASN A 3 22.07 -10.57 8.25
CA ASN A 3 21.06 -10.03 9.13
C ASN A 3 20.35 -8.88 8.43
N PHE A 4 19.04 -8.74 8.67
CA PHE A 4 18.27 -7.61 8.18
C PHE A 4 17.06 -7.40 9.09
N THR A 5 16.91 -6.20 9.63
CA THR A 5 15.76 -5.85 10.46
C THR A 5 15.18 -4.54 9.97
N SER A 6 13.86 -4.47 9.83
CA SER A 6 13.19 -3.23 9.44
C SER A 6 11.70 -3.28 9.82
N SER A 7 11.05 -2.13 9.69
CA SER A 7 9.61 -2.01 9.83
C SER A 7 9.01 -1.11 8.76
N LEU A 8 7.79 -1.44 8.36
CA LEU A 8 6.93 -0.60 7.52
C LEU A 8 6.06 0.24 8.45
N LEU A 9 6.27 1.55 8.43
CA LEU A 9 5.43 2.51 9.10
C LEU A 9 4.33 2.97 8.15
N ARG A 10 3.08 2.93 8.57
CA ARG A 10 1.95 3.61 7.95
C ARG A 10 1.75 4.94 8.66
N GLU A 11 1.88 6.02 7.92
CA GLU A 11 1.99 7.37 8.46
C GLU A 11 0.91 8.28 7.91
N LYS A 12 0.43 9.17 8.77
CA LYS A 12 -0.41 10.31 8.43
C LYS A 12 0.16 11.55 9.10
N PHE A 13 0.45 12.55 8.29
CA PHE A 13 0.80 13.89 8.74
C PHE A 13 -0.39 14.82 8.50
N VAL A 14 -0.75 15.58 9.52
CA VAL A 14 -1.74 16.67 9.43
C VAL A 14 -1.04 17.97 9.75
N ILE A 15 -0.89 18.82 8.74
CA ILE A 15 -0.13 20.05 8.81
C ILE A 15 -1.10 21.22 8.93
N HIS A 16 -1.03 21.91 10.06
CA HIS A 16 -1.88 23.04 10.39
C HIS A 16 -1.11 24.36 10.29
N ASP A 17 -1.69 25.32 9.58
CA ASP A 17 -1.27 26.72 9.64
C ASP A 17 -2.16 27.46 10.67
N PRO A 18 -1.62 27.85 11.84
CA PRO A 18 -2.36 28.56 12.88
C PRO A 18 -2.85 29.95 12.41
N LYS A 19 -2.27 30.53 11.34
CA LYS A 19 -2.72 31.81 10.78
C LYS A 19 -3.89 31.65 9.80
N ALA A 20 -4.21 30.43 9.36
CA ALA A 20 -5.31 30.18 8.42
C ALA A 20 -6.73 30.27 9.05
N GLY A 21 -6.81 30.48 10.38
CA GLY A 21 -8.08 30.54 11.12
C GLY A 21 -8.73 29.17 11.31
N ASN A 22 -9.85 29.11 12.05
CA ASN A 22 -10.57 27.89 12.45
C ASN A 22 -11.24 27.10 11.29
N LYS A 23 -10.79 27.28 10.05
CA LYS A 23 -11.27 26.48 8.93
C LYS A 23 -10.55 25.13 8.96
N LYS A 24 -11.20 24.10 9.49
CA LYS A 24 -10.75 22.69 9.36
C LYS A 24 -10.36 22.31 7.92
N GLU A 25 -10.84 23.05 6.92
CA GLU A 25 -10.53 22.93 5.50
C GLU A 25 -9.11 23.41 5.10
N SER A 26 -8.33 24.02 5.98
CA SER A 26 -6.97 24.50 5.65
C SER A 26 -5.84 23.53 6.03
N ALA A 27 -6.16 22.39 6.63
CA ALA A 27 -5.16 21.40 7.03
C ALA A 27 -4.68 20.59 5.82
N ILE A 28 -3.38 20.53 5.62
CA ILE A 28 -2.78 19.69 4.58
C ILE A 28 -2.59 18.29 5.16
N ILE A 29 -3.09 17.27 4.47
CA ILE A 29 -2.93 15.87 4.86
C ILE A 29 -1.93 15.20 3.92
N ALA A 30 -0.82 14.69 4.47
CA ALA A 30 0.12 13.86 3.74
C ALA A 30 0.11 12.44 4.31
N LEU A 31 -0.34 11.48 3.50
CA LEU A 31 -0.32 10.05 3.82
C LEU A 31 0.94 9.43 3.21
N SER A 32 1.59 8.53 3.94
CA SER A 32 2.79 7.84 3.47
C SER A 32 2.91 6.46 4.11
N ASN A 33 3.56 5.52 3.44
CA ASN A 33 4.15 4.36 4.10
C ASN A 33 5.66 4.45 3.94
N ARG A 34 6.43 4.18 5.00
CA ARG A 34 7.88 4.33 5.04
C ARG A 34 8.53 3.02 5.44
N PHE A 35 9.56 2.60 4.70
CA PHE A 35 10.36 1.42 4.99
C PHE A 35 11.84 1.74 4.83
N VAL A 36 12.63 1.49 5.87
CA VAL A 36 14.08 1.72 5.85
C VAL A 36 14.80 0.45 5.40
N VAL A 37 15.75 0.58 4.48
CA VAL A 37 16.55 -0.51 3.94
C VAL A 37 18.00 -0.21 4.27
N GLU A 38 18.47 -0.79 5.36
CA GLU A 38 19.87 -0.74 5.77
C GLU A 38 20.62 -1.92 5.16
N LEU A 39 21.62 -1.62 4.34
CA LEU A 39 22.39 -2.61 3.60
C LEU A 39 23.80 -2.68 4.18
N GLU A 40 24.14 -3.87 4.69
CA GLU A 40 25.43 -4.15 5.31
C GLU A 40 26.27 -5.09 4.43
N THR A 41 27.55 -4.74 4.27
CA THR A 41 28.52 -5.65 3.66
C THR A 41 28.98 -6.72 4.65
N PRO A 42 29.54 -7.85 4.19
CA PRO A 42 30.05 -8.92 5.08
C PRO A 42 31.16 -8.50 6.05
N LYS A 43 31.67 -7.26 5.98
CA LYS A 43 32.65 -6.69 6.92
C LYS A 43 31.98 -5.85 8.02
N ASP A 44 30.65 -5.90 8.13
CA ASP A 44 29.83 -5.17 9.12
C ASP A 44 30.05 -3.65 9.14
N SER A 45 30.55 -3.08 8.04
CA SER A 45 30.44 -1.65 7.81
C SER A 45 29.14 -1.40 7.06
N LEU A 46 28.20 -0.72 7.73
CA LEU A 46 27.01 -0.16 7.10
C LEU A 46 27.45 0.61 5.84
N ASP A 47 26.93 0.18 4.70
CA ASP A 47 27.40 0.65 3.41
C ASP A 47 26.42 1.66 2.83
N GLU A 48 25.14 1.30 2.82
CA GLU A 48 24.09 2.12 2.22
C GLU A 48 22.78 2.03 2.99
N VAL A 49 22.15 3.18 3.21
CA VAL A 49 20.79 3.28 3.74
C VAL A 49 19.91 3.88 2.66
N PHE A 50 18.83 3.18 2.34
CA PHE A 50 17.76 3.68 1.48
C PHE A 50 16.48 3.77 2.28
N ILE A 51 15.66 4.76 1.96
CA ILE A 51 14.33 4.90 2.55
C ILE A 51 13.33 4.87 1.40
N VAL A 52 12.41 3.91 1.47
CA VAL A 52 11.37 3.74 0.49
C VAL A 52 10.07 4.30 1.06
N ARG A 53 9.51 5.30 0.39
CA ARG A 53 8.17 5.81 0.68
C ARG A 53 7.21 5.52 -0.46
N GLY A 54 5.93 5.30 -0.14
CA GLY A 54 4.89 5.10 -1.14
C GLY A 54 3.48 5.17 -0.59
N HIS A 55 2.49 5.31 -1.48
CA HIS A 55 1.08 5.30 -1.09
C HIS A 55 0.61 3.92 -0.59
N ASN A 56 1.15 2.87 -1.19
CA ASN A 56 0.73 1.49 -0.96
C ASN A 56 1.80 0.71 -0.18
N MET A 57 1.37 0.05 0.90
CA MET A 57 2.23 -0.75 1.76
C MET A 57 2.98 -1.84 0.99
N HIS A 58 2.27 -2.60 0.14
CA HIS A 58 2.86 -3.69 -0.63
C HIS A 58 3.87 -3.19 -1.67
N SER A 59 3.61 -2.04 -2.31
CA SER A 59 4.51 -1.45 -3.31
C SER A 59 5.83 -1.00 -2.69
N VAL A 60 5.78 -0.42 -1.48
CA VAL A 60 6.97 -0.06 -0.70
C VAL A 60 7.81 -1.30 -0.38
N VAL A 61 7.19 -2.36 0.14
CA VAL A 61 7.91 -3.60 0.51
C VAL A 61 8.48 -4.32 -0.72
N ARG A 62 7.76 -4.32 -1.85
CA ARG A 62 8.30 -4.87 -3.12
C ARG A 62 9.49 -4.09 -3.63
N MET A 63 9.47 -2.76 -3.54
CA MET A 63 10.62 -1.95 -3.93
C MET A 63 11.82 -2.21 -3.01
N ALA A 64 11.60 -2.30 -1.69
CA ALA A 64 12.64 -2.70 -0.74
C ALA A 64 13.24 -4.08 -1.08
N ALA A 65 12.40 -5.07 -1.43
CA ALA A 65 12.87 -6.38 -1.89
C ALA A 65 13.73 -6.29 -3.17
N ARG A 66 13.42 -5.39 -4.10
CA ARG A 66 14.24 -5.15 -5.30
C ARG A 66 15.58 -4.53 -4.96
N ILE A 67 15.61 -3.54 -4.07
CA ILE A 67 16.83 -2.90 -3.59
C ILE A 67 17.75 -3.94 -2.94
N ILE A 68 17.21 -4.74 -2.01
CA ILE A 68 18.00 -5.78 -1.32
C ILE A 68 18.53 -6.81 -2.32
N ARG A 69 17.69 -7.28 -3.25
CA ARG A 69 18.11 -8.24 -4.27
C ARG A 69 19.25 -7.68 -5.14
N GLU A 70 19.12 -6.43 -5.56
CA GLU A 70 20.14 -5.78 -6.38
C GLU A 70 21.48 -5.71 -5.62
N PHE A 71 21.43 -5.29 -4.35
CA PHE A 71 22.60 -5.23 -3.49
C PHE A 71 23.25 -6.60 -3.26
N GLU A 72 22.45 -7.63 -2.99
CA GLU A 72 22.95 -8.99 -2.81
C GLU A 72 23.58 -9.58 -4.09
N GLN A 73 23.08 -9.20 -5.27
CA GLN A 73 23.55 -9.76 -6.55
C GLN A 73 24.75 -9.01 -7.11
N LEU A 74 24.79 -7.69 -6.96
CA LEU A 74 25.71 -6.82 -7.69
C LEU A 74 26.50 -5.86 -6.77
N GLY A 75 26.27 -5.91 -5.46
CA GLY A 75 26.93 -5.05 -4.49
C GLY A 75 26.32 -3.65 -4.38
N PRO A 76 27.08 -2.66 -3.85
CA PRO A 76 26.58 -1.32 -3.54
C PRO A 76 25.91 -0.63 -4.73
N ILE A 77 24.79 0.03 -4.48
CA ILE A 77 23.89 0.59 -5.50
C ILE A 77 24.21 2.06 -5.78
N ALA A 78 24.46 2.87 -4.76
CA ALA A 78 24.51 4.33 -4.86
C ALA A 78 25.67 4.86 -5.71
N ARG A 79 26.77 4.10 -5.83
CA ARG A 79 28.01 4.51 -6.51
C ARG A 79 28.36 3.67 -7.74
N ARG A 80 27.49 2.74 -8.14
CA ARG A 80 27.80 1.78 -9.20
C ARG A 80 27.74 2.39 -10.61
N GLN A 81 28.52 1.81 -11.52
CA GLN A 81 28.43 2.02 -12.97
C GLN A 81 28.20 0.67 -13.67
N PRO A 82 27.12 0.49 -14.45
CA PRO A 82 26.04 1.45 -14.70
C PRO A 82 25.16 1.70 -13.45
N PRO A 83 24.49 2.87 -13.38
CA PRO A 83 23.54 3.19 -12.32
C PRO A 83 22.40 2.16 -12.26
N PHE A 84 21.80 2.02 -11.09
CA PHE A 84 20.60 1.20 -10.94
C PHE A 84 19.41 1.85 -11.66
N ASP A 85 18.69 1.04 -12.45
CA ASP A 85 17.54 1.47 -13.23
C ASP A 85 16.28 1.46 -12.36
N TRP A 86 16.08 2.56 -11.62
CA TRP A 86 14.97 2.74 -10.71
C TRP A 86 13.60 2.69 -11.41
N GLU A 87 13.50 3.23 -12.62
CA GLU A 87 12.26 3.26 -13.40
C GLU A 87 11.84 1.84 -13.80
N LYS A 88 12.78 1.05 -14.31
CA LYS A 88 12.54 -0.36 -14.62
C LYS A 88 12.20 -1.16 -13.37
N ALA A 89 12.89 -0.91 -12.25
CA ALA A 89 12.58 -1.56 -10.98
C ALA A 89 11.14 -1.27 -10.55
N TRP A 90 10.70 -0.01 -10.60
CA TRP A 90 9.34 0.42 -10.31
C TRP A 90 8.32 -0.22 -11.25
N GLY A 91 8.53 -0.10 -12.56
CA GLY A 91 7.66 -0.70 -13.57
C GLY A 91 7.51 -2.22 -13.42
N SER A 92 8.51 -2.90 -12.87
CA SER A 92 8.46 -4.36 -12.64
C SER A 92 7.67 -4.79 -11.39
N ILE A 93 7.34 -3.87 -10.50
CA ILE A 93 6.61 -4.18 -9.25
C ILE A 93 5.18 -3.62 -9.24
N VAL A 94 4.89 -2.62 -10.07
CA VAL A 94 3.52 -2.16 -10.32
C VAL A 94 2.84 -3.20 -11.21
N ASN A 95 1.81 -3.84 -10.67
CA ASN A 95 1.03 -4.81 -11.43
C ASN A 95 -0.05 -4.14 -12.29
N ASP A 96 -0.57 -4.85 -13.28
CA ASP A 96 -1.58 -4.33 -14.22
C ASP A 96 -2.82 -3.77 -13.51
N TYR A 97 -3.22 -4.40 -12.40
CA TYR A 97 -4.39 -3.98 -11.64
C TYR A 97 -4.16 -2.61 -10.97
N GLU A 98 -3.01 -2.43 -10.32
CA GLU A 98 -2.65 -1.16 -9.71
C GLU A 98 -2.47 -0.06 -10.76
N TYR A 99 -1.87 -0.38 -11.91
CA TYR A 99 -1.74 0.57 -13.01
C TYR A 99 -3.09 1.04 -13.55
N ALA A 100 -4.04 0.12 -13.71
CA ALA A 100 -5.36 0.39 -14.27
C ALA A 100 -6.30 1.13 -13.30
N TYR A 101 -6.23 0.82 -11.99
CA TYR A 101 -7.28 1.20 -11.05
C TYR A 101 -6.81 2.03 -9.85
N ASN A 102 -5.51 2.25 -9.67
CA ASN A 102 -4.99 3.11 -8.61
C ASN A 102 -4.29 4.36 -9.17
N PRO A 103 -5.00 5.48 -9.35
CA PRO A 103 -4.40 6.72 -9.83
C PRO A 103 -3.48 7.39 -8.79
N GLN A 104 -3.67 7.09 -7.50
CA GLN A 104 -2.88 7.65 -6.40
C GLN A 104 -1.59 6.85 -6.12
N ARG A 105 -1.20 5.94 -7.01
CA ARG A 105 0.05 5.19 -6.87
C ARG A 105 1.23 6.16 -6.99
N TRP A 106 2.09 6.15 -5.99
CA TRP A 106 3.37 6.84 -6.05
C TRP A 106 4.41 6.12 -5.20
N ILE A 107 5.67 6.37 -5.53
CA ILE A 107 6.85 5.88 -4.82
C ILE A 107 7.89 7.01 -4.79
N ALA A 108 8.63 7.12 -3.70
CA ALA A 108 9.80 7.99 -3.58
C ALA A 108 10.91 7.24 -2.84
N ILE A 109 12.13 7.29 -3.36
CA ILE A 109 13.29 6.59 -2.82
C ILE A 109 14.30 7.64 -2.42
N TYR A 110 14.76 7.55 -1.17
CA TYR A 110 15.70 8.49 -0.59
C TYR A 110 17.02 7.81 -0.26
N HIS A 111 18.10 8.56 -0.43
CA HIS A 111 19.43 8.20 0.02
C HIS A 111 20.18 9.46 0.45
N GLY A 112 20.79 9.44 1.63
CA GLY A 112 21.49 10.62 2.18
C GLY A 112 20.59 11.86 2.33
N GLY A 113 19.33 11.66 2.76
CA GLY A 113 18.35 12.73 2.96
C GLY A 113 17.86 13.41 1.67
N LYS A 114 18.09 12.80 0.50
CA LYS A 114 17.66 13.32 -0.81
C LYS A 114 16.82 12.30 -1.54
N CYS A 115 15.74 12.74 -2.18
CA CYS A 115 15.00 11.92 -3.14
C CYS A 115 15.88 11.66 -4.36
N ILE A 116 16.22 10.39 -4.60
CA ILE A 116 17.04 9.95 -5.74
C ILE A 116 16.20 9.38 -6.89
N PHE A 117 14.95 9.02 -6.60
CA PHE A 117 13.98 8.57 -7.59
C PHE A 117 12.56 8.77 -7.05
N SER A 118 11.64 9.18 -7.90
CA SER A 118 10.21 9.20 -7.58
C SER A 118 9.36 8.99 -8.81
N ALA A 119 8.19 8.37 -8.64
CA ALA A 119 7.18 8.27 -9.68
C ALA A 119 5.78 8.49 -9.06
N GLY A 120 4.89 9.15 -9.80
CA GLY A 120 3.57 9.58 -9.31
C GLY A 120 3.62 10.86 -8.47
N GLU A 121 2.46 11.32 -8.02
CA GLU A 121 2.32 12.55 -7.24
C GLU A 121 2.31 12.25 -5.74
N TYR A 122 3.27 12.82 -5.01
CA TYR A 122 3.36 12.76 -3.55
C TYR A 122 3.59 14.16 -2.97
N HIS A 123 3.36 14.30 -1.67
CA HIS A 123 3.45 15.60 -1.03
C HIS A 123 4.93 15.97 -0.72
N PRO A 124 5.47 17.12 -1.19
CA PRO A 124 6.88 17.51 -1.00
C PRO A 124 7.33 17.66 0.46
N PHE A 125 6.38 17.75 1.39
CA PHE A 125 6.65 17.68 2.83
C PHE A 125 7.48 16.45 3.21
N LEU A 126 7.27 15.31 2.52
CA LEU A 126 7.99 14.07 2.78
C LEU A 126 9.49 14.21 2.47
N ASP A 127 9.86 14.99 1.44
CA ASP A 127 11.27 15.27 1.13
C ASP A 127 11.97 15.99 2.26
N MET A 128 11.28 16.97 2.84
CA MET A 128 11.80 17.74 3.95
C MET A 128 11.93 16.88 5.21
N ILE A 129 10.95 16.03 5.52
CA ILE A 129 11.04 15.12 6.68
C ILE A 129 12.23 14.18 6.53
N GLU A 130 12.47 13.60 5.36
CA GLU A 130 13.63 12.72 5.17
C GLU A 130 14.97 13.46 5.20
N LYS A 131 14.98 14.72 4.74
CA LYS A 131 16.15 15.58 4.90
C LYS A 131 16.42 15.89 6.39
N CYS A 132 15.38 16.12 7.18
CA CYS A 132 15.50 16.35 8.61
C CYS A 132 15.97 15.10 9.34
N ASP A 133 15.40 13.93 9.02
CA ASP A 133 15.79 12.64 9.58
C ASP A 133 17.25 12.31 9.27
N HIS A 134 17.71 12.56 8.04
CA HIS A 134 19.11 12.33 7.71
C HIS A 134 20.10 13.23 8.49
N GLY A 135 19.69 14.45 8.84
CA GLY A 135 20.48 15.37 9.67
C GLY A 135 20.28 15.16 11.18
N ASN A 136 19.39 14.24 11.56
CA ASN A 136 19.04 13.94 12.94
C ASN A 136 19.94 12.81 13.46
N ASN A 137 20.41 12.94 14.70
CA ASN A 137 21.18 11.90 15.40
C ASN A 137 20.32 11.15 16.44
N GLN A 138 19.02 11.41 16.48
CA GLN A 138 18.04 10.79 17.37
C GLN A 138 17.07 9.94 16.55
N ASP A 139 16.07 9.37 17.22
CA ASP A 139 15.01 8.60 16.56
C ASP A 139 14.22 9.45 15.57
N TYR A 140 13.61 8.78 14.58
CA TYR A 140 12.88 9.40 13.47
C TYR A 140 11.81 10.40 13.91
N ASP A 141 11.16 10.20 15.06
CA ASP A 141 10.13 11.12 15.58
C ASP A 141 10.67 12.53 15.83
N TYR A 142 11.99 12.70 16.01
CA TYR A 142 12.64 14.01 16.14
C TYR A 142 12.77 14.77 14.81
N ALA A 143 12.59 14.11 13.66
CA ALA A 143 12.58 14.78 12.36
C ALA A 143 11.42 15.79 12.23
N ILE A 144 10.30 15.56 12.94
CA ILE A 144 9.10 16.39 12.91
C ILE A 144 9.31 17.74 13.59
N PRO A 145 9.73 17.82 14.87
CA PRO A 145 10.02 19.11 15.49
C PRO A 145 11.18 19.84 14.80
N MET A 146 12.10 19.13 14.13
CA MET A 146 13.12 19.76 13.27
C MET A 146 12.49 20.44 12.04
N ALA A 147 11.54 19.76 11.38
CA ALA A 147 10.78 20.31 10.28
C ALA A 147 9.96 21.56 10.68
N GLU A 148 9.28 21.52 11.83
CA GLU A 148 8.53 22.68 12.35
C GLU A 148 9.43 23.89 12.57
N LYS A 149 10.61 23.68 13.18
CA LYS A 149 11.62 24.73 13.37
C LYS A 149 12.15 25.29 12.05
N MET A 150 12.35 24.43 11.04
CA MET A 150 12.79 24.86 9.72
C MET A 150 11.75 25.76 9.04
N PHE A 151 10.47 25.41 9.13
CA PHE A 151 9.39 26.26 8.63
C PHE A 151 9.28 27.57 9.40
N GLU A 152 9.42 27.53 10.72
CA GLU A 152 9.40 28.73 11.56
C GLU A 152 10.52 29.69 11.19
N ALA A 153 11.74 29.18 10.98
CA ALA A 153 12.88 29.98 10.51
C ALA A 153 12.65 30.59 9.11
N ALA A 154 11.82 29.95 8.27
CA ALA A 154 11.39 30.47 6.97
C ALA A 154 10.16 31.41 7.06
N GLY A 155 9.72 31.77 8.27
CA GLY A 155 8.63 32.71 8.52
C GLY A 155 7.22 32.08 8.51
N LYS A 156 7.11 30.74 8.40
CA LYS A 156 5.85 30.00 8.46
C LYS A 156 5.79 29.18 9.73
N ARG A 157 4.94 29.56 10.69
CA ARG A 157 4.69 28.71 11.85
C ARG A 157 3.71 27.63 11.43
N LEU A 158 4.08 26.36 11.55
CA LEU A 158 3.20 25.22 11.31
C LEU A 158 3.13 24.37 12.58
N ASN A 159 2.03 23.66 12.75
CA ASN A 159 1.91 22.57 13.71
C ASN A 159 1.68 21.28 12.93
N ILE A 160 2.46 20.24 13.22
CA ILE A 160 2.41 18.97 12.49
C ILE A 160 2.00 17.87 13.46
N ASP A 161 0.77 17.36 13.30
CA ASP A 161 0.34 16.15 13.97
C ASP A 161 0.78 14.93 13.14
N HIS A 162 1.47 13.99 13.76
CA HIS A 162 1.95 12.76 13.14
C HIS A 162 1.37 11.53 13.84
N ASP A 163 0.73 10.68 13.05
CA ASP A 163 0.24 9.37 13.47
C ASP A 163 0.99 8.31 12.66
N ALA A 164 1.85 7.54 13.33
CA ALA A 164 2.61 6.44 12.75
C ALA A 164 2.25 5.12 13.41
N ASN A 165 2.02 4.10 12.58
CA ASN A 165 1.70 2.76 13.04
C ASN A 165 2.50 1.72 12.27
N VAL A 166 3.05 0.74 12.99
CA VAL A 166 3.72 -0.39 12.33
C VAL A 166 2.67 -1.24 11.59
N ALA A 167 2.92 -1.51 10.30
CA ALA A 167 2.10 -2.37 9.47
C ALA A 167 2.79 -3.71 9.17
N LEU A 168 4.12 -3.71 9.10
CA LEU A 168 4.97 -4.88 8.92
C LEU A 168 6.21 -4.71 9.78
N SER A 169 6.62 -5.77 10.48
CA SER A 169 7.96 -5.89 11.07
C SER A 169 8.67 -7.08 10.45
N VAL A 170 9.96 -6.92 10.15
CA VAL A 170 10.78 -8.00 9.60
C VAL A 170 12.07 -8.15 10.39
N HIS A 171 12.44 -9.40 10.65
CA HIS A 171 13.66 -9.78 11.34
C HIS A 171 14.25 -11.00 10.65
N PHE A 172 15.41 -10.86 10.03
CA PHE A 172 16.14 -11.92 9.38
C PHE A 172 17.47 -12.12 10.10
N GLU A 173 17.75 -13.35 10.49
CA GLU A 173 18.97 -13.74 11.17
C GLU A 173 19.29 -15.21 10.87
N ARG A 174 20.56 -15.52 10.57
CA ARG A 174 21.10 -16.90 10.55
C ARG A 174 20.26 -17.92 9.75
N GLY A 175 19.75 -17.53 8.59
CA GLY A 175 18.99 -18.43 7.70
C GLY A 175 17.51 -18.62 8.06
N GLU A 176 17.01 -17.84 9.03
CA GLU A 176 15.61 -17.72 9.38
C GLU A 176 15.15 -16.27 9.18
N GLY A 177 13.90 -16.10 8.76
CA GLY A 177 13.27 -14.80 8.57
C GLY A 177 11.87 -14.79 9.15
N ARG A 178 11.58 -13.82 10.01
CA ARG A 178 10.25 -13.57 10.54
C ARG A 178 9.68 -12.30 9.94
N CYS A 179 8.46 -12.39 9.43
CA CYS A 179 7.67 -11.25 8.98
C CYS A 179 6.37 -11.21 9.81
N GLY A 180 6.17 -10.16 10.59
CA GLY A 180 4.94 -9.89 11.34
C GLY A 180 4.10 -8.83 10.64
N VAL A 181 2.90 -9.19 10.19
CA VAL A 181 1.97 -8.30 9.49
C VAL A 181 0.83 -7.94 10.44
N ILE A 182 0.61 -6.64 10.62
CA ILE A 182 -0.48 -6.12 11.46
C ILE A 182 -1.68 -5.84 10.56
N LEU A 183 -2.72 -6.65 10.76
CA LEU A 183 -3.99 -6.57 10.06
C LEU A 183 -4.96 -5.70 10.87
N ARG A 184 -5.46 -4.64 10.26
CA ARG A 184 -6.54 -3.84 10.84
C ARG A 184 -7.85 -4.29 10.21
N GLY A 185 -8.59 -5.13 10.92
CA GLY A 185 -9.96 -5.48 10.57
C GLY A 185 -10.95 -4.40 11.00
N SER A 186 -12.22 -4.57 10.60
CA SER A 186 -13.30 -3.65 10.93
C SER A 186 -13.57 -3.53 12.44
N ASN A 187 -13.40 -4.61 13.19
CA ASN A 187 -13.72 -4.66 14.62
C ASN A 187 -12.50 -4.89 15.52
N GLN A 188 -11.37 -5.35 14.97
CA GLN A 188 -10.19 -5.70 15.76
C GLN A 188 -8.90 -5.56 14.93
N THR A 189 -7.82 -5.14 15.59
CA THR A 189 -6.47 -5.25 15.04
C THR A 189 -5.94 -6.64 15.40
N THR A 190 -5.69 -7.47 14.40
CA THR A 190 -5.07 -8.78 14.56
C THR A 190 -3.66 -8.75 13.98
N THR A 191 -2.74 -9.49 14.57
CA THR A 191 -1.40 -9.65 14.02
C THR A 191 -1.25 -11.09 13.61
N PHE A 192 -0.81 -11.33 12.38
CA PHE A 192 -0.29 -12.63 12.01
C PHE A 192 1.19 -12.49 11.65
N SER A 193 1.94 -13.55 11.82
CA SER A 193 3.33 -13.60 11.41
C SER A 193 3.62 -14.90 10.70
N PHE A 194 4.57 -14.87 9.79
CA PHE A 194 5.18 -16.08 9.26
C PHE A 194 6.66 -16.09 9.55
N VAL A 195 7.17 -17.28 9.83
CA VAL A 195 8.59 -17.58 9.96
C VAL A 195 8.95 -18.47 8.80
N ALA A 196 9.87 -18.02 7.96
CA ALA A 196 10.44 -18.77 6.86
C ALA A 196 11.85 -19.25 7.27
N LYS A 197 12.16 -20.51 6.96
CA LYS A 197 13.51 -21.10 7.12
C LYS A 197 13.98 -21.66 5.79
N SER A 198 15.28 -21.60 5.55
CA SER A 198 15.88 -22.30 4.41
C SER A 198 15.64 -23.82 4.52
N LYS A 199 15.23 -24.47 3.42
CA LYS A 199 15.04 -25.94 3.38
C LYS A 199 16.36 -26.71 3.39
N SER A 200 17.45 -26.07 2.97
CA SER A 200 18.79 -26.65 2.96
C SER A 200 19.58 -26.09 4.13
N SER A 201 20.07 -26.98 5.00
CA SER A 201 20.91 -26.58 6.13
C SER A 201 22.11 -25.77 5.65
N GLY A 202 22.43 -24.69 6.37
CA GLY A 202 23.58 -23.82 6.09
C GLY A 202 23.40 -22.80 4.95
N HIS A 203 22.26 -22.78 4.25
CA HIS A 203 22.00 -21.75 3.23
C HIS A 203 21.32 -20.52 3.85
N ALA A 204 21.77 -19.32 3.45
CA ALA A 204 21.12 -18.08 3.81
C ALA A 204 19.69 -18.03 3.25
N ILE A 205 18.79 -17.39 4.00
CA ILE A 205 17.42 -17.21 3.56
C ILE A 205 17.34 -16.15 2.46
N ASN A 206 16.46 -16.36 1.48
CA ASN A 206 16.22 -15.38 0.43
C ASN A 206 15.32 -14.25 0.97
N ILE A 207 15.95 -13.19 1.49
CA ILE A 207 15.28 -12.02 2.08
C ILE A 207 14.32 -11.36 1.07
N PRO A 208 14.73 -11.06 -0.18
CA PRO A 208 13.82 -10.51 -1.19
C PRO A 208 12.55 -11.34 -1.41
N GLN A 209 12.66 -12.68 -1.44
CA GLN A 209 11.50 -13.55 -1.65
C GLN A 209 10.55 -13.53 -0.45
N CYS A 210 11.07 -13.50 0.78
CA CYS A 210 10.27 -13.39 1.99
C CYS A 210 9.54 -12.04 2.07
N LEU A 211 10.23 -10.94 1.73
CA LEU A 211 9.60 -9.62 1.60
C LEU A 211 8.52 -9.60 0.51
N GLY A 212 8.76 -10.29 -0.61
CA GLY A 212 7.77 -10.50 -1.66
C GLY A 212 6.49 -11.18 -1.13
N GLY A 213 6.64 -12.22 -0.31
CA GLY A 213 5.52 -12.88 0.36
C GLY A 213 4.79 -11.96 1.35
N ALA A 214 5.53 -11.19 2.16
CA ALA A 214 4.93 -10.20 3.06
C ALA A 214 4.14 -9.13 2.29
N ALA A 215 4.68 -8.63 1.18
CA ALA A 215 3.97 -7.70 0.31
C ALA A 215 2.71 -8.32 -0.31
N ALA A 216 2.76 -9.60 -0.70
CA ALA A 216 1.60 -10.30 -1.23
C ALA A 216 0.47 -10.44 -0.20
N PHE A 217 0.80 -10.68 1.08
CA PHE A 217 -0.19 -10.66 2.16
C PHE A 217 -0.78 -9.26 2.40
N LEU A 218 0.07 -8.22 2.43
CA LEU A 218 -0.40 -6.83 2.60
C LEU A 218 -1.39 -6.44 1.51
N GLU A 219 -1.07 -6.71 0.24
CA GLU A 219 -1.97 -6.45 -0.89
C GLU A 219 -3.23 -7.32 -0.80
N GLY A 220 -3.05 -8.62 -0.56
CA GLY A 220 -4.14 -9.59 -0.61
C GLY A 220 -5.20 -9.37 0.47
N VAL A 221 -4.80 -8.99 1.68
CA VAL A 221 -5.74 -8.64 2.76
C VAL A 221 -6.57 -7.42 2.37
N GLN A 222 -5.92 -6.34 1.91
CA GLN A 222 -6.61 -5.11 1.54
C GLN A 222 -7.57 -5.35 0.36
N MET A 223 -7.11 -6.11 -0.64
CA MET A 223 -7.93 -6.47 -1.79
C MET A 223 -9.10 -7.37 -1.40
N ALA A 224 -8.89 -8.38 -0.55
CA ALA A 224 -9.96 -9.27 -0.10
C ALA A 224 -11.10 -8.49 0.57
N PHE A 225 -10.75 -7.54 1.44
CA PHE A 225 -11.72 -6.65 2.07
C PHE A 225 -12.48 -5.81 1.03
N LEU A 226 -11.75 -5.14 0.13
CA LEU A 226 -12.37 -4.29 -0.90
C LEU A 226 -13.29 -5.10 -1.83
N MET A 227 -12.87 -6.30 -2.25
CA MET A 227 -13.66 -7.15 -3.14
C MET A 227 -14.91 -7.71 -2.45
N GLY A 228 -14.83 -8.02 -1.15
CA GLY A 228 -16.00 -8.44 -0.37
C GLY A 228 -17.03 -7.31 -0.26
N MET A 229 -16.58 -6.11 0.13
CA MET A 229 -17.44 -4.92 0.18
C MET A 229 -18.06 -4.59 -1.17
N ASN A 230 -17.28 -4.66 -2.26
CA ASN A 230 -17.80 -4.37 -3.60
C ASN A 230 -18.77 -5.45 -4.08
N THR A 231 -18.56 -6.72 -3.72
CA THR A 231 -19.51 -7.80 -4.06
C THR A 231 -20.88 -7.51 -3.47
N GLU A 232 -20.92 -7.05 -2.22
CA GLU A 232 -22.17 -6.65 -1.58
C GLU A 232 -22.78 -5.39 -2.23
N LYS A 233 -21.98 -4.37 -2.53
CA LYS A 233 -22.46 -3.17 -3.25
C LYS A 233 -23.08 -3.51 -4.60
N ILE A 234 -22.52 -4.46 -5.35
CA ILE A 234 -23.10 -4.95 -6.61
C ILE A 234 -24.44 -5.65 -6.33
N ARG A 235 -24.51 -6.48 -5.27
CA ARG A 235 -25.72 -7.22 -4.88
C ARG A 235 -26.90 -6.30 -4.60
N ILE A 236 -26.67 -5.20 -3.88
CA ILE A 236 -27.72 -4.25 -3.49
C ILE A 236 -27.91 -3.10 -4.50
N GLY A 237 -27.15 -3.09 -5.61
CA GLY A 237 -27.28 -2.08 -6.67
C GLY A 237 -26.59 -0.74 -6.41
N LEU A 238 -25.72 -0.64 -5.40
CA LEU A 238 -24.84 0.52 -5.21
C LEU A 238 -23.71 0.60 -6.25
N ILE A 239 -23.31 -0.55 -6.81
CA ILE A 239 -22.45 -0.62 -8.00
C ILE A 239 -23.29 -1.18 -9.14
N GLU A 240 -23.37 -0.44 -10.23
CA GLU A 240 -24.13 -0.83 -11.41
C GLU A 240 -23.49 -2.03 -12.11
N ARG A 241 -24.32 -2.96 -12.61
CA ARG A 241 -23.86 -4.09 -13.42
C ARG A 241 -23.29 -3.59 -14.75
N PHE A 242 -22.25 -4.26 -15.23
CA PHE A 242 -21.44 -3.93 -16.41
C PHE A 242 -20.69 -2.60 -16.34
N SER A 243 -20.67 -1.94 -15.17
CA SER A 243 -19.89 -0.73 -14.95
C SER A 243 -18.39 -1.01 -14.92
N LYS A 244 -17.59 0.07 -15.02
CA LYS A 244 -16.13 0.01 -14.83
C LYS A 244 -15.77 -0.51 -13.42
N GLU A 245 -16.59 -0.20 -12.42
CA GLU A 245 -16.38 -0.58 -11.02
C GLU A 245 -16.66 -2.08 -10.79
N GLU A 246 -17.68 -2.65 -11.45
CA GLU A 246 -17.87 -4.11 -11.46
C GLU A 246 -16.69 -4.80 -12.17
N LYS A 247 -16.25 -4.26 -13.32
CA LYS A 247 -15.06 -4.78 -14.02
C LYS A 247 -13.81 -4.76 -13.13
N GLN A 248 -13.56 -3.65 -12.44
CA GLN A 248 -12.48 -3.54 -11.46
C GLN A 248 -12.62 -4.60 -10.36
N THR A 249 -13.83 -4.85 -9.87
CA THR A 249 -14.08 -5.87 -8.83
C THR A 249 -13.76 -7.28 -9.35
N ARG A 250 -14.13 -7.60 -10.59
CA ARG A 250 -13.80 -8.89 -11.21
C ARG A 250 -12.30 -9.07 -11.40
N GLU A 251 -11.60 -8.05 -11.90
CA GLU A 251 -10.14 -8.12 -12.09
C GLU A 251 -9.38 -8.15 -10.76
N GLY A 252 -9.93 -7.54 -9.71
CA GLY A 252 -9.38 -7.62 -8.35
C GLY A 252 -9.45 -9.05 -7.80
N LYS A 253 -10.56 -9.78 -8.03
CA LYS A 253 -10.65 -11.21 -7.68
C LYS A 253 -9.60 -12.06 -8.41
N GLN A 254 -9.30 -11.76 -9.68
CA GLN A 254 -8.22 -12.44 -10.41
C GLN A 254 -6.83 -12.12 -9.82
N ARG A 255 -6.61 -10.87 -9.40
CA ARG A 255 -5.37 -10.46 -8.72
C ARG A 255 -5.18 -11.20 -7.39
N LEU A 256 -6.23 -11.41 -6.60
CA LEU A 256 -6.17 -12.23 -5.38
C LEU A 256 -5.66 -13.66 -5.66
N GLY A 257 -6.11 -14.29 -6.75
CA GLY A 257 -5.58 -15.58 -7.17
C GLY A 257 -4.08 -15.55 -7.51
N ARG A 258 -3.62 -14.49 -8.19
CA ARG A 258 -2.18 -14.29 -8.45
C ARG A 258 -1.37 -14.10 -7.16
N LEU A 259 -1.91 -13.36 -6.19
CA LEU A 259 -1.26 -13.16 -4.87
C LEU A 259 -1.15 -14.46 -4.07
N ALA A 260 -2.18 -15.31 -4.12
CA ALA A 260 -2.11 -16.64 -3.52
C ALA A 260 -0.99 -17.49 -4.14
N ASN A 261 -0.80 -17.41 -5.45
CA ASN A 261 0.31 -18.09 -6.14
C ASN A 261 1.68 -17.49 -5.76
N GLU A 262 1.80 -16.17 -5.59
CA GLU A 262 3.03 -15.52 -5.10
C GLU A 262 3.42 -16.06 -3.71
N ILE A 263 2.45 -16.20 -2.80
CA ILE A 263 2.65 -16.78 -1.46
C ILE A 263 3.04 -18.26 -1.56
N ALA A 264 2.33 -19.04 -2.39
CA ALA A 264 2.63 -20.45 -2.59
C ALA A 264 4.05 -20.69 -3.13
N ASN A 265 4.55 -19.80 -3.99
CA ASN A 265 5.92 -19.86 -4.49
C ASN A 265 6.96 -19.60 -3.37
N MET A 266 6.67 -18.70 -2.43
CA MET A 266 7.51 -18.51 -1.24
C MET A 266 7.50 -19.76 -0.34
N GLU A 267 6.32 -20.34 -0.10
CA GLU A 267 6.14 -21.59 0.67
C GLU A 267 6.80 -22.80 -0.01
N ALA A 268 6.85 -22.81 -1.35
CA ALA A 268 7.56 -23.86 -2.09
C ALA A 268 9.08 -23.73 -1.92
N ALA A 269 9.61 -22.52 -1.78
CA ALA A 269 11.04 -22.28 -1.61
C ALA A 269 11.53 -22.45 -0.15
N HIS A 270 10.68 -22.26 0.85
CA HIS A 270 11.06 -22.21 2.26
C HIS A 270 10.21 -23.14 3.14
N GLU A 271 10.70 -23.54 4.31
CA GLU A 271 9.82 -24.08 5.34
C GLU A 271 9.14 -22.90 6.04
N VAL A 272 7.83 -22.75 5.88
CA VAL A 272 7.07 -21.60 6.40
C VAL A 272 6.13 -22.04 7.51
N ARG A 273 6.16 -21.32 8.64
CA ARG A 273 5.26 -21.52 9.78
C ARG A 273 4.52 -20.24 10.09
N TYR A 274 3.20 -20.33 10.21
CA TYR A 274 2.32 -19.20 10.51
C TYR A 274 1.96 -19.16 11.99
N ARG A 275 1.72 -17.96 12.52
CA ARG A 275 1.17 -17.70 13.87
C ARG A 275 0.26 -16.46 13.85
N PRO A 276 -1.03 -16.55 14.21
CA PRO A 276 -1.76 -17.76 14.59
C PRO A 276 -1.97 -18.70 13.38
N GLU A 277 -2.93 -18.44 12.50
CA GLU A 277 -3.09 -19.15 11.23
C GLU A 277 -2.77 -18.24 10.04
N LYS A 278 -2.51 -18.85 8.87
CA LYS A 278 -2.38 -18.12 7.62
C LYS A 278 -3.72 -17.41 7.29
N PRO A 279 -3.71 -16.11 6.96
CA PRO A 279 -4.92 -15.46 6.48
C PRO A 279 -5.32 -16.03 5.12
N GLU A 280 -6.54 -16.55 5.05
CA GLU A 280 -7.12 -17.05 3.80
C GLU A 280 -7.96 -15.96 3.15
N PHE A 281 -7.55 -15.50 1.96
CA PHE A 281 -8.18 -14.35 1.30
C PHE A 281 -9.68 -14.56 1.03
N TYR A 282 -10.11 -15.79 0.73
CA TYR A 282 -11.52 -16.08 0.52
C TYR A 282 -12.36 -15.93 1.80
N LEU A 283 -11.81 -16.28 2.98
CA LEU A 283 -12.47 -16.07 4.27
C LEU A 283 -12.57 -14.58 4.59
N LEU A 284 -11.49 -13.82 4.36
CA LEU A 284 -11.50 -12.37 4.58
C LEU A 284 -12.50 -11.66 3.66
N MET A 285 -12.60 -12.10 2.41
CA MET A 285 -13.59 -11.58 1.45
C MET A 285 -15.02 -11.87 1.91
N ALA A 286 -15.30 -13.09 2.37
CA ALA A 286 -16.62 -13.46 2.89
C ALA A 286 -16.99 -12.66 4.16
N GLN A 287 -16.05 -12.44 5.07
CA GLN A 287 -16.24 -11.60 6.26
C GLN A 287 -16.54 -10.14 5.90
N ALA A 288 -15.87 -9.61 4.86
CA ALA A 288 -16.12 -8.25 4.38
C ALA A 288 -17.48 -8.13 3.68
N GLU A 289 -17.91 -9.16 2.95
CA GLU A 289 -19.27 -9.22 2.38
C GLU A 289 -20.34 -9.24 3.48
N GLU A 290 -20.16 -10.09 4.50
CA GLU A 290 -21.07 -10.15 5.66
C GLU A 290 -21.12 -8.82 6.42
N LEU A 291 -19.98 -8.14 6.58
CA LEU A 291 -19.95 -6.81 7.14
C LEU A 291 -20.74 -5.83 6.27
N GLY A 292 -20.52 -5.86 4.95
CA GLY A 292 -21.25 -5.04 3.99
C GLY A 292 -22.78 -5.20 4.14
N GLN A 293 -23.26 -6.43 4.28
CA GLN A 293 -24.70 -6.73 4.46
C GLN A 293 -25.29 -6.05 5.71
N ARG A 294 -24.47 -5.81 6.74
CA ARG A 294 -24.91 -5.19 7.99
C ARG A 294 -24.87 -3.66 7.96
N ILE A 295 -23.97 -3.07 7.17
CA ILE A 295 -23.66 -1.62 7.24
C ILE A 295 -24.03 -0.83 5.98
N LEU A 296 -24.29 -1.50 4.85
CA LEU A 296 -24.65 -0.86 3.60
C LEU A 296 -26.16 -0.84 3.43
N GLU A 297 -26.67 0.31 3.00
CA GLU A 297 -28.08 0.50 2.69
C GLU A 297 -28.29 0.46 1.16
N PRO A 298 -29.41 -0.11 0.67
CA PRO A 298 -29.76 -0.05 -0.74
C PRO A 298 -29.89 1.40 -1.23
N PRO A 299 -29.66 1.67 -2.53
CA PRO A 299 -29.93 2.99 -3.07
C PRO A 299 -31.42 3.34 -2.88
N GLU A 300 -31.70 4.60 -2.54
CA GLU A 300 -33.08 5.10 -2.50
C GLU A 300 -33.72 4.84 -3.87
N LYS A 301 -34.91 4.22 -3.88
CA LYS A 301 -35.68 4.07 -5.11
C LYS A 301 -35.85 5.46 -5.71
N ALA A 302 -35.39 5.64 -6.95
CA ALA A 302 -35.76 6.83 -7.72
C ALA A 302 -37.29 6.98 -7.64
N PRO A 303 -37.83 8.19 -7.40
CA PRO A 303 -39.27 8.38 -7.38
C PRO A 303 -39.82 7.78 -8.67
N GLU A 304 -40.77 6.85 -8.52
CA GLU A 304 -41.47 6.24 -9.66
C GLU A 304 -41.94 7.39 -10.53
N GLY A 305 -41.29 7.56 -11.68
CA GLY A 305 -41.67 8.59 -12.63
C GLY A 305 -43.13 8.35 -12.93
N ASN A 306 -43.97 9.36 -12.67
CA ASN A 306 -45.36 9.39 -13.08
C ASN A 306 -45.43 8.72 -14.46
N GLU A 307 -46.17 7.61 -14.53
CA GLU A 307 -46.65 7.08 -15.79
C GLU A 307 -47.21 8.27 -16.53
N LEU A 308 -46.50 8.72 -17.57
CA LEU A 308 -47.06 9.63 -18.53
C LEU A 308 -48.20 8.84 -19.14
N ASP A 309 -49.41 9.17 -18.71
CA ASP A 309 -50.67 8.76 -19.31
C ASP A 309 -50.46 8.74 -20.82
N ALA A 310 -50.38 7.53 -21.37
CA ALA A 310 -50.46 7.35 -22.80
C ALA A 310 -51.78 7.99 -23.21
N PRO A 311 -51.81 8.96 -24.14
CA PRO A 311 -53.06 9.52 -24.59
C PRO A 311 -53.82 8.43 -25.33
N THR A 312 -54.77 7.82 -24.63
CA THR A 312 -55.98 7.29 -25.23
C THR A 312 -56.72 8.49 -25.81
N ASP A 313 -56.74 8.61 -27.13
CA ASP A 313 -58.02 8.71 -27.81
C ASP A 313 -57.84 8.58 -29.33
N GLY A 314 -58.66 7.68 -29.88
CA GLY A 314 -58.80 7.46 -31.29
C GLY A 314 -59.49 8.63 -31.99
N ASN A 315 -59.18 8.76 -33.26
CA ASN A 315 -60.09 9.30 -34.25
C ASN A 315 -59.68 8.81 -35.63
N THR A 316 -60.23 7.67 -36.03
CA THR A 316 -60.61 7.48 -37.44
C THR A 316 -61.90 8.28 -37.67
N PRO A 317 -61.96 9.00 -38.80
CA PRO A 317 -63.10 8.79 -39.67
C PRO A 317 -62.67 8.53 -41.12
N ASP A 318 -63.36 7.55 -41.68
CA ASP A 318 -63.84 7.36 -43.04
C ASP A 318 -63.42 8.38 -44.12
N GLY A 319 -63.08 7.82 -45.28
CA GLY A 319 -62.62 8.55 -46.45
C GLY A 319 -63.70 9.28 -47.24
N GLU A 320 -63.26 9.97 -48.29
CA GLU A 320 -63.99 10.16 -49.54
C GLU A 320 -63.03 10.74 -50.61
N GLU A 321 -63.45 10.54 -51.85
CA GLU A 321 -62.82 10.77 -53.17
C GLU A 321 -62.10 12.14 -53.32
N VAL A 322 -60.99 12.27 -54.05
CA VAL A 322 -60.85 12.43 -55.53
C VAL A 322 -59.36 12.31 -55.88
#